data_AF-A0A2E3I045-F1
#
_entry.id   AF-A0A2E3I045-F1
#
_cell.length_a   1.000
_cell.length_b   1.000
_cell.length_c   1.000
_cell.angle_alpha   90.00
_cell.angle_beta   90.00
_cell.angle_gamma   90.00
#
_symmetry.space_group_name_H-M   'P 1'
#
loop_
_entity.id
_entity.type
_entity.pdbx_description
1 polymer ?
#
loop_
_entity_poly.entity_id
_entity_poly.type
_entity_poly.pdbx_seq_one_letter_code
_entity_poly.pdbx_strand_id
1 'polypeptide(L)'
;MKNNVCSLLIFCVVYAFITSVQAAGFLPKANGKEFGLKYGETIARKFVKAPKIDGNLDDWQGAVWIAFDTEKELLRGKETWDGKDDISMTWSVAYDNDNFYFATAVRDDIFFLGPDDGNVWKGDCIFLYIDWENKKTGAPDCKPNLSFMNKEA
;
A
#
# COMPACT_ATOMS: atom_id res chain seq x y z
N MET A 1 4.41 57.81 9.17
CA MET A 1 3.80 56.66 9.88
C MET A 1 2.89 55.95 8.89
N LYS A 2 3.33 54.85 8.23
CA LYS A 2 3.17 53.44 8.66
C LYS A 2 1.68 53.10 8.90
N ASN A 3 1.01 52.12 8.28
CA ASN A 3 1.42 50.90 7.60
C ASN A 3 0.25 50.30 6.75
N ASN A 4 0.61 49.75 5.59
CA ASN A 4 0.21 48.47 4.99
C ASN A 4 -1.08 47.77 5.50
N VAL A 5 -2.17 47.89 4.76
CA VAL A 5 -3.39 47.05 4.93
C VAL A 5 -3.54 46.00 3.80
N CYS A 6 -2.70 46.02 2.76
CA CYS A 6 -2.87 45.14 1.60
C CYS A 6 -2.13 43.78 1.70
N SER A 7 -1.40 43.52 2.79
CA SER A 7 -0.54 42.34 2.90
C SER A 7 -1.16 41.14 3.61
N LEU A 8 -2.30 41.30 4.30
CA LEU A 8 -2.90 40.22 5.11
C LEU A 8 -3.76 39.25 4.28
N LEU A 9 -4.47 39.76 3.26
CA LEU A 9 -5.30 38.95 2.36
C LEU A 9 -4.48 38.00 1.47
N ILE A 10 -3.29 38.43 1.04
CA ILE A 10 -2.40 37.61 0.21
C ILE A 10 -1.81 36.46 1.03
N PHE A 11 -1.46 36.68 2.31
CA PHE A 11 -0.93 35.63 3.17
C PHE A 11 -1.96 34.53 3.47
N CYS A 12 -3.25 34.86 3.69
CA CYS A 12 -4.29 33.84 3.90
C CYS A 12 -4.55 32.98 2.65
N VAL A 13 -4.54 33.58 1.45
CA VAL A 13 -4.71 32.83 0.21
C VAL A 13 -3.49 31.96 -0.08
N VAL A 14 -2.27 32.47 0.13
CA VAL A 14 -1.04 31.67 -0.02
C VAL A 14 -0.98 30.54 1.02
N TYR A 15 -1.40 30.76 2.27
CA TYR A 15 -1.44 29.71 3.29
C TYR A 15 -2.50 28.63 2.98
N ALA A 16 -3.66 29.03 2.47
CA ALA A 16 -4.70 28.08 2.04
C ALA A 16 -4.25 27.22 0.84
N PHE A 17 -3.46 27.78 -0.09
CA PHE A 17 -2.86 27.03 -1.19
C PHE A 17 -1.74 26.07 -0.74
N ILE A 18 -0.98 26.41 0.31
CA ILE A 18 0.06 25.52 0.85
C ILE A 18 -0.56 24.32 1.60
N THR A 19 -1.73 24.49 2.24
CA THR A 19 -2.41 23.36 2.90
C THR A 19 -3.10 22.38 1.94
N SER A 20 -3.37 22.77 0.69
CA SER A 20 -3.97 21.87 -0.30
C SER A 20 -3.01 20.85 -0.92
N VAL A 21 -1.71 20.91 -0.61
CA VAL A 21 -0.69 20.02 -1.20
C VAL A 21 -0.45 18.75 -0.37
N GLN A 22 -0.93 18.65 0.88
CA GLN A 22 -0.67 17.48 1.74
C GLN A 22 -1.89 16.60 1.98
N ALA A 23 -2.69 16.37 0.95
CA ALA A 23 -3.66 15.27 0.93
C ALA A 23 -3.49 14.43 -0.33
N ALA A 24 -2.23 14.13 -0.70
CA ALA A 24 -2.00 12.81 -1.27
C ALA A 24 -2.54 11.82 -0.22
N GLY A 25 -3.57 11.05 -0.57
CA GLY A 25 -4.17 10.09 0.36
C GLY A 25 -3.06 9.23 0.97
N PHE A 26 -3.15 8.98 2.28
CA PHE A 26 -2.20 8.12 3.01
C PHE A 26 -1.95 6.79 2.29
N LEU A 27 -2.97 6.27 1.60
CA LEU A 27 -2.88 5.12 0.71
C LEU A 27 -2.49 5.55 -0.73
N PRO A 28 -1.41 5.00 -1.31
CA PRO A 28 -1.16 5.08 -2.74
C PRO A 28 -2.39 4.72 -3.58
N LYS A 29 -2.63 5.49 -4.64
CA LYS A 29 -3.77 5.22 -5.53
C LYS A 29 -3.54 3.92 -6.30
N ALA A 30 -4.44 2.95 -6.14
CA ALA A 30 -4.40 1.73 -6.92
C ALA A 30 -4.57 2.01 -8.42
N ASN A 31 -3.69 1.41 -9.22
CA ASN A 31 -3.61 1.61 -10.68
C ASN A 31 -3.59 0.28 -11.46
N GLY A 32 -3.74 -0.87 -10.80
CA GLY A 32 -3.71 -2.19 -11.47
C GLY A 32 -4.73 -2.35 -12.61
N LYS A 33 -5.89 -1.68 -12.54
CA LYS A 33 -6.92 -1.70 -13.59
C LYS A 33 -6.43 -1.08 -14.91
N GLU A 34 -5.51 -0.12 -14.85
CA GLU A 34 -4.95 0.54 -16.04
C GLU A 34 -4.10 -0.44 -16.87
N PHE A 35 -3.62 -1.51 -16.23
CA PHE A 35 -2.85 -2.59 -16.86
C PHE A 35 -3.70 -3.82 -17.22
N GLY A 36 -5.03 -3.76 -17.05
CA GLY A 36 -5.92 -4.89 -17.34
C GLY A 36 -5.75 -6.09 -16.40
N LEU A 37 -5.16 -5.88 -15.22
CA LEU A 37 -4.93 -6.95 -14.24
C LEU A 37 -6.24 -7.51 -13.69
N LYS A 38 -6.32 -8.84 -13.59
CA LYS A 38 -7.41 -9.52 -12.90
C LYS A 38 -7.22 -9.42 -11.39
N TYR A 39 -8.26 -9.79 -10.65
CA TYR A 39 -8.20 -9.84 -9.20
C TYR A 39 -7.07 -10.76 -8.72
N GLY A 40 -6.26 -10.28 -7.77
CA GLY A 40 -5.12 -11.01 -7.21
C GLY A 40 -3.84 -10.93 -8.04
N GLU A 41 -3.87 -10.33 -9.23
CA GLU A 41 -2.68 -10.13 -10.07
C GLU A 41 -1.96 -8.83 -9.70
N THR A 42 -0.64 -8.81 -9.90
CA THR A 42 0.22 -7.62 -9.74
C THR A 42 1.37 -7.68 -10.74
N ILE A 43 2.09 -6.56 -10.90
CA ILE A 43 3.32 -6.48 -11.69
C ILE A 43 4.44 -6.00 -10.78
N ALA A 44 5.48 -6.81 -10.63
CA ALA A 44 6.71 -6.36 -10.00
C ALA A 44 7.50 -5.50 -10.98
N ARG A 45 7.66 -4.21 -10.68
CA ARG A 45 8.48 -3.31 -11.52
C ARG A 45 9.96 -3.49 -11.18
N LYS A 46 10.81 -3.52 -12.21
CA LYS A 46 12.26 -3.42 -12.00
C LYS A 46 12.63 -1.98 -11.64
N PHE A 47 13.19 -1.77 -10.46
CA PHE A 47 13.68 -0.48 -10.01
C PHE A 47 15.13 -0.26 -10.46
N VAL A 48 15.41 0.94 -10.96
CA VAL A 48 16.77 1.36 -11.34
C VAL A 48 17.56 1.80 -10.11
N LYS A 49 16.86 2.30 -9.09
CA LYS A 49 17.42 2.71 -7.80
C LYS A 49 16.68 1.97 -6.71
N ALA A 50 17.42 1.29 -5.83
CA ALA A 50 16.86 0.64 -4.66
C ALA A 50 16.07 1.64 -3.80
N PRO A 51 14.85 1.29 -3.35
CA PRO A 51 14.11 2.09 -2.41
C PRO A 51 14.77 2.01 -1.02
N LYS A 52 14.59 3.05 -0.21
CA LYS A 52 14.99 3.04 1.20
C LYS A 52 13.99 2.21 1.98
N ILE A 53 14.49 1.41 2.93
CA ILE A 53 13.65 0.65 3.85
C ILE A 53 13.38 1.49 5.09
N ASP A 54 12.62 2.58 4.91
CA ASP A 54 12.30 3.55 5.97
C ASP A 54 10.79 3.80 6.15
N GLY A 55 9.95 3.12 5.36
CA GLY A 55 8.49 3.25 5.42
C GLY A 55 7.94 4.48 4.67
N ASN A 56 8.79 5.31 4.07
CA ASN A 56 8.35 6.32 3.12
C ASN A 56 8.19 5.70 1.72
N LEU A 57 7.12 6.08 1.02
CA LEU A 57 6.78 5.56 -0.31
C LEU A 57 7.16 6.51 -1.47
N ASP A 58 7.83 7.62 -1.18
CA ASP A 58 8.22 8.64 -2.17
C ASP A 58 9.11 8.09 -3.30
N ASP A 59 9.87 7.03 -3.05
CA ASP A 59 10.75 6.35 -4.01
C ASP A 59 10.08 5.20 -4.77
N TRP A 60 8.78 4.93 -4.52
CA TRP A 60 7.97 3.94 -5.23
C TRP A 60 7.27 4.50 -6.48
N GLN A 61 7.85 5.52 -7.11
CA GLN A 61 7.30 6.14 -8.32
C GLN A 61 7.23 5.12 -9.46
N GLY A 62 6.07 5.05 -10.13
CA GLY A 62 5.82 4.11 -11.24
C GLY A 62 5.52 2.67 -10.81
N ALA A 63 5.44 2.39 -9.50
CA ALA A 63 4.99 1.11 -8.98
C ALA A 63 3.52 0.82 -9.37
N VAL A 64 3.18 -0.47 -9.44
CA VAL A 64 1.80 -0.92 -9.67
C VAL A 64 1.17 -1.24 -8.33
N TRP A 65 0.22 -0.39 -7.93
CA TRP A 65 -0.47 -0.46 -6.64
C TRP A 65 -1.78 -1.22 -6.78
N ILE A 66 -1.97 -2.20 -5.90
CA ILE A 66 -3.18 -3.04 -5.80
C ILE A 66 -3.89 -2.68 -4.49
N ALA A 67 -5.19 -2.39 -4.58
CA ALA A 67 -6.02 -2.13 -3.41
C ALA A 67 -6.71 -3.42 -2.95
N PHE A 68 -6.70 -3.63 -1.64
CA PHE A 68 -7.53 -4.56 -0.89
C PHE A 68 -8.41 -3.72 0.03
N ASP A 69 -9.59 -3.37 -0.46
CA ASP A 69 -10.52 -2.42 0.15
C ASP A 69 -11.98 -2.89 0.09
N THR A 70 -12.21 -4.19 -0.09
CA THR A 70 -13.56 -4.78 -0.14
C THR A 70 -13.67 -6.07 0.71
N GLU A 71 -14.91 -6.52 0.92
CA GLU A 71 -15.19 -7.73 1.71
C GLU A 71 -14.59 -9.02 1.09
N LYS A 72 -14.33 -9.03 -0.23
CA LYS A 72 -13.81 -10.23 -0.91
C LYS A 72 -12.38 -10.58 -0.48
N GLU A 73 -11.62 -9.61 0.01
CA GLU A 73 -10.25 -9.81 0.51
C GLU A 73 -10.19 -10.38 1.94
N LEU A 74 -11.28 -10.27 2.70
CA LEU A 74 -11.30 -10.70 4.09
C LEU A 74 -11.37 -12.23 4.17
N LEU A 75 -10.51 -12.83 4.98
CA LEU A 75 -10.59 -14.26 5.29
C LEU A 75 -11.52 -14.54 6.48
N ARG A 76 -11.59 -13.59 7.42
CA ARG A 76 -12.37 -13.64 8.67
C ARG A 76 -12.88 -12.23 8.99
N GLY A 77 -13.94 -12.12 9.80
CA GLY A 77 -14.47 -10.83 10.26
C GLY A 77 -15.27 -10.05 9.22
N LYS A 78 -15.77 -10.72 8.16
CA LYS A 78 -16.59 -10.09 7.11
C LYS A 78 -17.87 -9.49 7.66
N GLU A 79 -18.48 -10.22 8.58
CA GLU A 79 -19.74 -9.91 9.24
C GLU A 79 -19.67 -8.67 10.15
N THR A 80 -18.47 -8.26 10.55
CA THR A 80 -18.24 -7.08 11.39
C THR A 80 -17.50 -5.95 10.65
N TRP A 81 -17.11 -6.16 9.39
CA TRP A 81 -16.34 -5.17 8.65
C TRP A 81 -17.19 -3.95 8.30
N ASP A 82 -16.78 -2.77 8.76
CA ASP A 82 -17.50 -1.49 8.58
C ASP A 82 -16.93 -0.65 7.41
N GLY A 83 -16.30 -1.30 6.45
CA GLY A 83 -15.77 -0.69 5.24
C GLY A 83 -14.28 -0.33 5.32
N LYS A 84 -13.79 0.35 4.28
CA LYS A 84 -12.33 0.57 4.08
C LYS A 84 -11.61 1.35 5.19
N ASP A 85 -12.35 2.08 6.02
CA ASP A 85 -11.77 2.87 7.11
C ASP A 85 -11.60 2.05 8.40
N ASP A 86 -12.30 0.90 8.51
CA ASP A 86 -12.10 -0.15 9.52
C ASP A 86 -10.81 -0.92 9.20
N ILE A 87 -10.74 -1.60 8.06
CA ILE A 87 -9.47 -2.13 7.54
C ILE A 87 -9.41 -2.07 6.01
N SER A 88 -8.31 -1.55 5.48
CA SER A 88 -7.94 -1.64 4.07
C SER A 88 -6.43 -1.52 3.86
N MET A 89 -5.95 -1.95 2.70
CA MET A 89 -4.56 -1.73 2.32
C MET A 89 -4.38 -1.47 0.83
N THR A 90 -3.29 -0.79 0.51
CA THR A 90 -2.77 -0.70 -0.85
C THR A 90 -1.32 -1.14 -0.84
N TRP A 91 -0.98 -2.12 -1.67
CA TRP A 91 0.32 -2.75 -1.68
C TRP A 91 0.92 -2.81 -3.08
N SER A 92 2.23 -2.95 -3.13
CA SER A 92 2.99 -3.11 -4.37
C SER A 92 4.23 -3.95 -4.12
N VAL A 93 4.80 -4.46 -5.22
CA VAL A 93 6.06 -5.17 -5.22
C VAL A 93 6.96 -4.62 -6.31
N ALA A 94 8.26 -4.67 -6.07
CA ALA A 94 9.29 -4.26 -7.00
C ALA A 94 10.49 -5.18 -6.84
N TYR A 95 11.44 -5.08 -7.76
CA TYR A 95 12.70 -5.81 -7.64
C TYR A 95 13.83 -5.02 -8.30
N ASP A 96 15.06 -5.29 -7.93
CA ASP A 96 16.23 -4.90 -8.70
C ASP A 96 17.08 -6.13 -9.02
N ASN A 97 18.38 -5.97 -9.30
CA ASN A 97 19.23 -7.12 -9.60
C ASN A 97 19.52 -8.00 -8.37
N ASP A 98 19.36 -7.46 -7.16
CA ASP A 98 19.84 -8.06 -5.92
C ASP A 98 18.70 -8.38 -4.94
N ASN A 99 17.59 -7.64 -5.01
CA ASN A 99 16.53 -7.68 -4.01
C ASN A 99 15.13 -7.71 -4.62
N PHE A 100 14.21 -8.31 -3.85
CA PHE A 100 12.77 -8.17 -4.01
C PHE A 100 12.25 -7.25 -2.90
N TYR A 101 11.39 -6.32 -3.28
CA TYR A 101 10.81 -5.30 -2.40
C TYR A 101 9.30 -5.50 -2.31
N PHE A 102 8.79 -5.34 -1.10
CA PHE A 102 7.36 -5.27 -0.81
C PHE A 102 7.09 -3.96 -0.07
N ALA A 103 6.05 -3.24 -0.48
CA ALA A 103 5.53 -2.10 0.24
C ALA A 103 4.02 -2.21 0.39
N THR A 104 3.53 -1.70 1.50
CA THR A 104 2.10 -1.56 1.74
C THR A 104 1.85 -0.33 2.61
N ALA A 105 0.73 0.34 2.35
CA ALA A 105 0.13 1.28 3.27
C ALA A 105 -1.17 0.64 3.77
N VAL A 106 -1.35 0.61 5.09
CA VAL A 106 -2.48 -0.05 5.76
C VAL A 106 -3.26 0.99 6.55
N ARG A 107 -4.57 1.05 6.30
CA ARG A 107 -5.51 1.81 7.11
C ARG A 107 -6.20 0.84 8.04
N ASP A 108 -6.14 1.16 9.34
CA ASP A 108 -6.84 0.47 10.40
C ASP A 108 -7.49 1.54 11.30
N ASP A 109 -8.68 1.30 11.83
CA ASP A 109 -9.32 2.19 12.79
C ASP A 109 -8.74 2.04 14.20
N ILE A 110 -8.22 0.85 14.53
CA ILE A 110 -7.64 0.52 15.82
C ILE A 110 -6.36 -0.28 15.63
N PHE A 111 -5.22 0.37 15.87
CA PHE A 111 -3.95 -0.36 15.90
C PHE A 111 -3.75 -1.15 17.21
N PHE A 112 -3.65 -2.47 17.11
CA PHE A 112 -3.45 -3.39 18.23
C PHE A 112 -2.23 -4.31 18.01
N LEU A 113 -1.27 -4.28 18.93
CA LEU A 113 -0.13 -5.18 18.89
C LEU A 113 -0.47 -6.54 19.50
N GLY A 114 0.11 -7.61 18.94
CA GLY A 114 0.04 -8.93 19.58
C GLY A 114 0.64 -8.90 21.01
N PRO A 115 0.17 -9.79 21.90
CA PRO A 115 0.50 -9.71 23.32
C PRO A 115 1.98 -9.98 23.64
N ASP A 116 2.69 -10.69 22.75
CA ASP A 116 4.12 -10.99 22.86
C ASP A 116 4.69 -11.44 21.50
N ASP A 117 6.02 -11.54 21.41
CA ASP A 117 6.76 -11.94 20.20
C ASP A 117 6.33 -13.30 19.65
N GLY A 118 5.92 -14.21 20.53
CA GLY A 118 5.44 -15.54 20.19
C GLY A 118 3.97 -15.56 19.78
N ASN A 119 3.28 -14.42 19.72
CA ASN A 119 1.85 -14.29 19.45
C ASN A 119 1.51 -13.05 18.62
N VAL A 120 2.46 -12.50 17.85
CA VAL A 120 2.26 -11.29 17.02
C VAL A 120 1.06 -11.39 16.08
N TRP A 121 0.70 -12.60 15.64
CA TRP A 121 -0.45 -12.87 14.78
C TRP A 121 -1.82 -12.68 15.42
N LYS A 122 -1.85 -12.46 16.74
CA LYS A 122 -3.08 -12.15 17.48
C LYS A 122 -3.40 -10.65 17.49
N GLY A 123 -2.52 -9.82 16.94
CA GLY A 123 -2.81 -8.42 16.62
C GLY A 123 -2.42 -8.08 15.19
N ASP A 124 -2.28 -6.79 14.93
CA ASP A 124 -2.02 -6.25 13.61
C ASP A 124 -0.60 -6.59 13.18
N CYS A 125 -0.54 -7.37 12.11
CA CYS A 125 0.71 -7.82 11.55
C CYS A 125 0.54 -8.09 10.05
N ILE A 126 1.65 -8.08 9.34
CA ILE A 126 1.70 -8.43 7.93
C ILE A 126 2.36 -9.80 7.81
N PHE A 127 1.66 -10.72 7.14
CA PHE A 127 2.23 -11.99 6.71
C PHE A 127 2.56 -11.94 5.22
N LEU A 128 3.84 -12.08 4.89
CA LEU A 128 4.30 -12.23 3.52
C LEU A 128 4.67 -13.70 3.27
N TYR A 129 3.94 -14.36 2.37
CA TYR A 129 4.24 -15.72 1.92
C TYR A 129 4.81 -15.67 0.51
N ILE A 130 5.96 -16.31 0.29
CA ILE A 130 6.63 -16.35 -1.02
C ILE A 130 6.87 -17.80 -1.41
N ASP A 131 6.32 -18.21 -2.55
CA ASP A 131 6.67 -19.46 -3.22
C ASP A 131 7.68 -19.16 -4.32
N TRP A 132 8.96 -19.13 -3.93
CA TRP A 132 10.06 -18.73 -4.81
C TRP A 132 10.22 -19.63 -6.04
N GLU A 133 9.90 -20.92 -5.88
CA GLU A 133 10.02 -21.91 -6.95
C GLU A 133 8.71 -22.07 -7.76
N ASN A 134 7.64 -21.36 -7.35
CA ASN A 134 6.31 -21.45 -7.91
C ASN A 134 5.82 -22.92 -8.01
N LYS A 135 6.15 -23.73 -7.00
CA LYS A 135 5.77 -25.15 -6.93
C LYS A 135 4.28 -25.32 -6.61
N LYS A 136 3.62 -24.28 -6.09
CA LYS A 136 2.21 -24.23 -5.69
C LYS A 136 1.81 -25.35 -4.72
N THR A 137 2.78 -25.89 -3.98
CA THR A 137 2.54 -27.02 -3.07
C THR A 137 1.82 -26.52 -1.83
N GLY A 138 0.61 -27.03 -1.60
CA GLY A 138 -0.21 -26.64 -0.43
C GLY A 138 -0.73 -25.19 -0.48
N ALA A 139 -0.77 -24.57 -1.66
CA ALA A 139 -1.30 -23.22 -1.81
C ALA A 139 -2.80 -23.21 -1.46
N PRO A 140 -3.25 -22.42 -0.47
CA PRO A 140 -4.66 -22.31 -0.16
C PRO A 140 -5.38 -21.52 -1.27
N ASP A 141 -6.57 -21.98 -1.66
CA ASP A 141 -7.39 -21.36 -2.72
C ASP A 141 -7.79 -19.90 -2.42
N CYS A 142 -7.72 -19.48 -1.15
CA CYS A 142 -8.19 -18.19 -0.66
C CYS A 142 -7.11 -17.11 -0.47
N LYS A 143 -5.85 -17.34 -0.88
CA LYS A 143 -4.79 -16.33 -0.75
C LYS A 143 -4.39 -15.77 -2.12
N PRO A 144 -4.29 -14.44 -2.28
CA PRO A 144 -3.70 -13.85 -3.48
C PRO A 144 -2.27 -14.38 -3.60
N ASN A 145 -2.02 -15.19 -4.63
CA ASN A 145 -0.72 -15.79 -4.86
C ASN A 145 0.11 -14.84 -5.72
N LEU A 146 1.27 -14.44 -5.21
CA LEU A 146 2.29 -13.77 -5.99
C LEU A 146 3.03 -14.81 -6.81
N SER A 147 2.41 -15.27 -7.91
CA SER A 147 3.13 -16.05 -8.91
C SER A 147 3.68 -15.10 -9.96
N PHE A 148 4.98 -15.20 -10.28
CA PHE A 148 5.56 -14.56 -11.46
C PHE A 148 4.77 -15.03 -12.69
N MET A 149 3.85 -14.19 -13.15
CA MET A 149 3.11 -14.46 -14.38
C MET A 149 4.00 -14.09 -15.55
N ASN A 150 4.52 -15.12 -16.20
CA ASN A 150 5.21 -15.12 -17.49
C ASN A 150 6.49 -14.27 -17.61
N LYS A 151 7.53 -14.92 -18.14
CA LYS A 151 8.78 -14.30 -18.63
C LYS A 151 8.58 -13.46 -19.91
N GLU A 152 7.38 -12.94 -20.13
CA GLU A 152 7.04 -12.21 -21.36
C GLU A 152 6.50 -10.83 -21.02
N ALA A 153 7.42 -9.96 -20.60
CA ALA A 153 7.32 -8.52 -20.74
C ALA A 153 8.73 -7.95 -20.99
#